data_AF-A0A9J6C207-F1
#
_entry.id   AF-A0A9J6C207-F1
#
_cell.length_a   1.000
_cell.length_b   1.000
_cell.length_c   1.000
_cell.angle_alpha   90.00
_cell.angle_beta   90.00
_cell.angle_gamma   90.00
#
_symmetry.space_group_name_H-M   'P 1'
#
loop_
_entity.id
_entity.type
_entity.pdbx_description
1 polymer ?
#
loop_
_entity_poly.entity_id
_entity_poly.type
_entity_poly.pdbx_seq_one_letter_code
_entity_poly.pdbx_strand_id
1 'polypeptide(L)'
;MLGLIDFEQSELFIDYSIKYHISMGLFDSNDNLIAWCLRYDNGSLGVLQVDQKHLRKGFGEIVVRAMIKKIAEFCNLKIPIESLPSLRDSYRVNWPEYIGAFNLIDNLIERFTKYPEQMQIQEIFSVDGDISDSTIIVILNDKDIILETLDPEFKLLKIGIRLINFSKMKMFMAAKSIYRKIIMEMIEEKNLKLLFEDKTIMVHIKKEDAVKLEIKTTDKIEIKNLSLSDAEKINSVWPFASPESIDFIRYAITYNKSVGLYEKSSKELVAWCLENDCYSLLALQTDDKNFRKGFGILAAKAITKKIAEERNVDVITNIVCENYKSKNLFDKIGFKPINSNLWIGVIEN
;
A
#
# COMPACT_ATOMS: atom_id res chain seq x y z
N MET A 1 2.23 39.44 19.48
CA MET A 1 2.98 39.20 20.72
C MET A 1 3.36 37.73 20.69
N LEU A 2 4.56 37.41 20.20
CA LEU A 2 5.06 36.03 20.11
C LEU A 2 5.35 35.57 21.54
N GLY A 3 4.56 34.62 22.04
CA GLY A 3 4.78 34.03 23.35
C GLY A 3 6.15 33.38 23.39
N LEU A 4 6.93 33.71 24.42
CA LEU A 4 8.18 33.02 24.75
C LEU A 4 7.87 31.54 24.90
N ILE A 5 8.40 30.73 23.99
CA ILE A 5 8.43 29.27 24.15
C ILE A 5 9.33 29.01 25.36
N ASP A 6 8.82 28.23 26.31
CA ASP A 6 9.55 27.84 27.51
C ASP A 6 10.83 27.06 27.14
N PHE A 7 11.92 27.27 27.88
CA PHE A 7 13.23 26.69 27.57
C PHE A 7 13.17 25.16 27.58
N GLU A 8 12.47 24.57 28.55
CA GLU A 8 12.25 23.11 28.63
C GLU A 8 11.47 22.58 27.43
N GLN A 9 10.48 23.32 26.93
CA GLN A 9 9.73 22.93 25.74
C GLN A 9 10.59 23.01 24.47
N SER A 10 11.51 23.97 24.41
CA SER A 10 12.43 24.11 23.27
C SER A 10 13.50 23.02 23.22
N GLU A 11 14.00 22.58 24.38
CA GLU A 11 14.98 21.49 24.49
C GLU A 11 14.35 20.14 24.13
N LEU A 12 13.17 19.84 24.69
CA LEU A 12 12.38 18.66 24.31
C LEU A 12 12.07 18.64 22.81
N PHE A 13 11.76 19.79 22.22
CA PHE A 13 11.51 19.92 20.79
C PHE A 13 12.76 19.64 19.94
N ILE A 14 13.94 20.15 20.34
CA ILE A 14 15.20 19.91 19.63
C ILE A 14 15.60 18.44 19.73
N ASP A 15 15.56 17.86 20.93
CA ASP A 15 15.87 16.45 21.16
C ASP A 15 14.94 15.53 20.35
N TYR A 16 13.64 15.84 20.35
CA TYR A 16 12.67 15.15 19.52
C TYR A 16 13.03 15.24 18.03
N SER A 17 13.35 16.45 17.55
CA SER A 17 13.65 16.69 16.14
C SER A 17 14.93 15.98 15.69
N ILE A 18 15.96 15.94 16.54
CA ILE A 18 17.20 15.22 16.25
C ILE A 18 16.97 13.71 16.26
N LYS A 19 16.17 13.22 17.22
CA LYS A 19 15.93 11.78 17.41
C LYS A 19 15.03 11.17 16.36
N TYR A 20 14.03 11.92 15.87
CA TYR A 20 12.96 11.38 15.03
C TYR A 20 12.92 11.97 13.62
N HIS A 21 13.77 12.94 13.29
CA HIS A 21 13.86 13.49 11.95
C HIS A 21 15.30 13.53 11.45
N ILE A 22 15.42 13.57 10.12
CA ILE A 22 16.71 13.91 9.49
C ILE A 22 17.10 15.28 10.03
N SER A 23 18.30 15.37 10.58
CA SER A 23 18.94 16.59 11.04
C SER A 23 20.39 16.57 10.58
N MET A 24 20.97 17.74 10.37
CA MET A 24 22.35 17.87 9.92
C MET A 24 23.07 18.92 10.75
N GLY A 25 24.24 18.53 11.25
CA GLY A 25 25.21 19.42 11.88
C GLY A 25 26.50 19.48 11.07
N LEU A 26 27.10 20.66 11.00
CA LEU A 26 28.46 20.87 10.50
C LEU A 26 29.37 21.13 11.69
N PHE A 27 30.50 20.44 11.73
CA PHE A 27 31.46 20.51 12.83
C PHE A 27 32.81 21.05 12.33
N ASP A 28 33.53 21.76 13.21
CA ASP A 28 34.91 22.18 12.94
C ASP A 28 35.92 21.04 13.22
N SER A 29 37.21 21.32 13.01
CA SER A 29 38.28 20.33 13.22
C SER A 29 38.45 19.89 14.69
N ASN A 30 37.85 20.61 15.62
CA ASN A 30 37.87 20.31 17.06
C ASN A 30 36.53 19.70 17.51
N ASP A 31 35.68 19.28 16.58
CA ASP A 31 34.37 18.66 16.82
C ASP A 31 33.34 19.60 17.46
N ASN A 32 33.49 20.92 17.30
CA ASN A 32 32.46 21.87 17.74
C ASN A 32 31.40 22.04 16.65
N LEU A 33 30.11 22.03 17.04
CA LEU A 33 29.00 22.33 16.13
C LEU A 33 29.03 23.80 15.70
N ILE A 34 29.13 24.06 14.41
CA ILE A 34 29.26 25.41 13.83
C ILE A 34 28.10 25.83 12.94
N ALA A 35 27.31 24.89 12.43
CA ALA A 35 26.05 25.17 11.74
C ALA A 35 25.13 23.94 11.80
N TRP A 36 23.82 24.14 11.79
CA TRP A 36 22.86 23.04 11.83
C TRP A 36 21.55 23.38 11.12
N CYS A 37 20.82 22.33 10.76
CA CYS A 37 19.48 22.40 10.22
C CYS A 37 18.69 21.21 10.74
N LEU A 38 17.52 21.47 11.30
CA LEU A 38 16.59 20.45 11.75
C LEU A 38 15.44 20.37 10.75
N ARG A 39 14.75 19.23 10.76
CA ARG A 39 13.52 19.06 9.99
C ARG A 39 12.36 18.99 10.96
N TYR A 40 11.28 19.70 10.64
CA TYR A 40 10.04 19.65 11.39
C TYR A 40 9.15 18.48 10.95
N ASP A 41 8.16 18.12 11.76
CA ASP A 41 7.14 17.09 11.46
C ASP A 41 6.45 17.29 10.12
N ASN A 42 6.15 18.54 9.76
CA ASN A 42 5.52 18.90 8.49
C ASN A 42 6.46 18.78 7.28
N GLY A 43 7.70 18.33 7.50
CA GLY A 43 8.72 18.09 6.49
C GLY A 43 9.53 19.31 6.07
N SER A 44 9.20 20.51 6.58
CA SER A 44 9.95 21.73 6.29
C SER A 44 11.28 21.76 7.03
N LEU A 45 12.26 22.44 6.42
CA LEU A 45 13.56 22.68 7.03
C LEU A 45 13.46 23.88 7.97
N GLY A 46 14.02 23.74 9.16
CA GLY A 46 13.97 24.77 10.18
C GLY A 46 15.07 24.65 11.20
N VAL A 47 15.04 25.57 12.18
CA VAL A 47 16.14 25.77 13.13
C VAL A 47 17.49 25.83 12.40
N LEU A 48 17.49 26.44 11.20
CA LEU A 48 18.69 26.64 10.40
C LEU A 48 19.49 27.76 11.06
N GLN A 49 20.64 27.42 11.61
CA GLN A 49 21.46 28.38 12.32
C GLN A 49 22.93 28.12 12.07
N VAL A 50 23.72 29.19 12.11
CA VAL A 50 25.17 29.17 12.06
C VAL A 50 25.66 29.84 13.34
N ASP A 51 26.64 29.24 14.00
CA ASP A 51 27.28 29.81 15.17
C ASP A 51 27.77 31.24 14.87
N GLN A 52 27.64 32.16 15.83
CA GLN A 52 27.89 33.58 15.60
C GLN A 52 29.31 33.86 15.09
N LYS A 53 30.32 33.08 15.52
CA LYS A 53 31.72 33.24 15.11
C LYS A 53 31.97 32.76 13.67
N HIS A 54 30.97 32.14 13.06
CA HIS A 54 31.05 31.44 11.77
C HIS A 54 30.08 32.00 10.73
N LEU A 55 29.36 33.09 11.04
CA LEU A 55 28.47 33.78 10.12
C LEU A 55 29.18 34.28 8.87
N ARG A 56 28.43 34.39 7.75
CA ARG A 56 28.89 34.90 6.44
C ARG A 56 30.02 34.09 5.79
N LYS A 57 30.25 32.85 6.23
CA LYS A 57 31.21 31.91 5.63
C LYS A 57 30.58 30.87 4.69
N GLY A 58 29.28 31.01 4.38
CA GLY A 58 28.54 30.09 3.52
C GLY A 58 28.09 28.78 4.18
N PHE A 59 28.39 28.54 5.46
CA PHE A 59 28.10 27.28 6.13
C PHE A 59 26.61 26.93 6.23
N GLY A 60 25.71 27.93 6.32
CA GLY A 60 24.27 27.68 6.26
C GLY A 60 23.84 27.04 4.94
N GLU A 61 24.40 27.50 3.82
CA GLU A 61 24.14 26.89 2.51
C GLU A 61 24.67 25.46 2.43
N ILE A 62 25.87 25.20 2.97
CA ILE A 62 26.47 23.87 3.00
C ILE A 62 25.57 22.89 3.75
N VAL A 63 25.10 23.26 4.94
CA VAL A 63 24.22 22.38 5.74
C VAL A 63 22.89 22.16 5.04
N VAL A 64 22.28 23.18 4.43
CA VAL A 64 21.03 23.02 3.66
C VAL A 64 21.23 22.11 2.45
N ARG A 65 22.33 22.25 1.70
CA ARG A 65 22.63 21.36 0.56
C ARG A 65 22.87 19.92 1.02
N ALA A 66 23.59 19.73 2.12
CA ALA A 66 23.81 18.41 2.70
C ALA A 66 22.49 17.79 3.20
N MET A 67 21.61 18.59 3.78
CA MET A 67 20.27 18.21 4.21
C MET A 67 19.40 17.80 3.02
N ILE A 68 19.36 18.60 1.96
CA ILE A 68 18.63 18.28 0.72
C ILE A 68 19.17 16.99 0.12
N LYS A 69 20.50 16.81 0.08
CA LYS A 69 21.11 15.58 -0.42
C LYS A 69 20.72 14.38 0.45
N LYS A 70 20.76 14.52 1.78
CA LYS A 70 20.39 13.45 2.72
C LYS A 70 18.91 13.09 2.60
N ILE A 71 18.04 14.08 2.44
CA ILE A 71 16.60 13.88 2.17
C ILE A 71 16.41 13.22 0.79
N ALA A 72 17.16 13.63 -0.22
CA ALA A 72 17.08 13.02 -1.55
C ALA A 72 17.60 11.58 -1.56
N GLU A 73 18.65 11.27 -0.80
CA GLU A 73 19.12 9.91 -0.53
C GLU A 73 18.04 9.10 0.18
N PHE A 74 17.34 9.72 1.15
CA PHE A 74 16.24 9.12 1.89
C PHE A 74 15.03 8.79 1.02
N CYS A 75 14.63 9.72 0.14
CA CYS A 75 13.62 9.48 -0.89
C CYS A 75 14.05 8.43 -1.92
N ASN A 76 15.31 7.97 -1.88
CA ASN A 76 15.86 6.90 -2.69
C ASN A 76 16.21 5.64 -1.86
N LEU A 77 15.84 5.55 -0.58
CA LEU A 77 16.04 4.35 0.24
C LEU A 77 14.99 3.30 -0.11
N LYS A 78 15.13 2.73 -1.32
CA LYS A 78 14.47 1.48 -1.67
C LYS A 78 14.94 0.43 -0.69
N ILE A 79 14.02 -0.31 -0.08
CA ILE A 79 14.37 -1.46 0.76
C ILE A 79 15.14 -2.45 -0.13
N PRO A 80 16.36 -2.89 0.25
CA PRO A 80 17.10 -3.89 -0.50
C PRO A 80 16.26 -5.17 -0.66
N ILE A 81 16.30 -5.78 -1.84
CA ILE A 81 15.49 -6.98 -2.14
C ILE A 81 15.86 -8.12 -1.20
N GLU A 82 17.13 -8.21 -0.82
CA GLU A 82 17.69 -9.19 0.11
C GLU A 82 17.08 -9.07 1.51
N SER A 83 16.58 -7.89 1.87
CA SER A 83 15.94 -7.60 3.15
C SER A 83 14.45 -7.95 3.17
N LEU A 84 13.80 -8.06 2.00
CA LEU A 84 12.36 -8.32 1.89
C LEU A 84 11.91 -9.63 2.55
N PRO A 85 12.63 -10.77 2.48
CA PRO A 85 12.20 -11.99 3.16
C PRO A 85 12.09 -11.83 4.68
N SER A 86 13.05 -11.13 5.31
CA SER A 86 13.03 -10.87 6.75
C SER A 86 11.87 -9.96 7.14
N LEU A 87 11.65 -8.89 6.38
CA LEU A 87 10.52 -7.98 6.55
C LEU A 87 9.17 -8.65 6.30
N ARG A 88 9.09 -9.55 5.31
CA ARG A 88 7.89 -10.36 5.07
C ARG A 88 7.57 -11.20 6.30
N ASP A 89 8.56 -11.93 6.82
CA ASP A 89 8.34 -12.89 7.89
C ASP A 89 8.06 -12.24 9.25
N SER A 90 8.45 -10.97 9.48
CA SER A 90 8.06 -10.22 10.68
C SER A 90 6.55 -10.01 10.79
N TYR A 91 5.84 -9.88 9.67
CA TYR A 91 4.38 -9.76 9.62
C TYR A 91 3.61 -11.06 9.89
N ARG A 92 4.28 -12.16 10.25
CA ARG A 92 3.61 -13.38 10.72
C ARG A 92 3.07 -13.25 12.16
N VAL A 93 3.44 -12.19 12.87
CA VAL A 93 2.89 -11.90 14.20
C VAL A 93 1.36 -11.77 14.13
N ASN A 94 0.67 -12.28 15.15
CA ASN A 94 -0.79 -12.22 15.28
C ASN A 94 -1.56 -12.68 14.02
N TRP A 95 -1.05 -13.71 13.32
CA TRP A 95 -1.66 -14.19 12.08
C TRP A 95 -3.17 -14.45 12.25
N PRO A 96 -4.05 -13.96 11.33
CA PRO A 96 -3.75 -13.35 10.03
C PRO A 96 -3.81 -11.82 10.00
N GLU A 97 -3.61 -11.10 11.11
CA GLU A 97 -3.84 -9.65 11.20
C GLU A 97 -3.06 -8.82 10.15
N TYR A 98 -1.81 -9.20 9.86
CA TYR A 98 -0.91 -8.50 8.94
C TYR A 98 -0.72 -9.21 7.59
N ILE A 99 -1.63 -10.15 7.26
CA ILE A 99 -1.54 -10.97 6.05
C ILE A 99 -1.46 -10.15 4.76
N GLY A 100 -2.09 -8.97 4.70
CA GLY A 100 -2.03 -8.09 3.52
C GLY A 100 -0.61 -7.61 3.22
N ALA A 101 0.13 -7.20 4.25
CA ALA A 101 1.53 -6.78 4.12
C ALA A 101 2.45 -7.97 3.84
N PHE A 102 2.24 -9.10 4.52
CA PHE A 102 2.94 -10.35 4.24
C PHE A 102 2.82 -10.74 2.76
N ASN A 103 1.58 -10.84 2.25
CA ASN A 103 1.30 -11.24 0.88
C ASN A 103 1.84 -10.24 -0.14
N LEU A 104 1.79 -8.94 0.17
CA LEU A 104 2.38 -7.91 -0.68
C LEU A 104 3.87 -8.14 -0.86
N ILE A 105 4.62 -8.25 0.24
CA ILE A 105 6.08 -8.40 0.17
C ILE A 105 6.45 -9.71 -0.51
N ASP A 106 5.71 -10.79 -0.24
CA ASP A 106 5.89 -12.08 -0.91
C ASP A 106 5.68 -11.98 -2.43
N ASN A 107 4.61 -11.30 -2.88
CA ASN A 107 4.36 -11.04 -4.30
C ASN A 107 5.50 -10.24 -4.93
N LEU A 108 5.98 -9.19 -4.25
CA LEU A 108 7.06 -8.35 -4.74
C LEU A 108 8.37 -9.13 -4.90
N ILE A 109 8.72 -10.00 -3.96
CA ILE A 109 9.88 -10.90 -4.07
C ILE A 109 9.75 -11.81 -5.31
N GLU A 110 8.61 -12.47 -5.49
CA GLU A 110 8.37 -13.35 -6.63
C GLU A 110 8.42 -12.57 -7.95
N ARG A 111 7.75 -11.42 -7.99
CA ARG A 111 7.64 -10.55 -9.16
C ARG A 111 8.99 -10.02 -9.60
N PHE A 112 9.77 -9.49 -8.67
CA PHE A 112 11.10 -8.94 -8.95
C PHE A 112 12.09 -10.01 -9.38
N THR A 113 11.94 -11.25 -8.89
CA THR A 113 12.73 -12.38 -9.35
C THR A 113 12.39 -12.76 -10.80
N LYS A 114 11.11 -12.73 -11.15
CA LYS A 114 10.62 -13.17 -12.47
C LYS A 114 10.65 -12.09 -13.55
N TYR A 115 10.46 -10.84 -13.14
CA TYR A 115 10.31 -9.64 -13.98
C TYR A 115 11.11 -8.47 -13.38
N PRO A 116 12.45 -8.49 -13.45
CA PRO A 116 13.30 -7.47 -12.81
C PRO A 116 13.00 -6.03 -13.27
N GLU A 117 12.46 -5.84 -14.47
CA GLU A 117 12.04 -4.54 -14.99
C GLU A 117 10.91 -3.89 -14.15
N GLN A 118 10.13 -4.69 -13.42
CA GLN A 118 9.05 -4.19 -12.55
C GLN A 118 9.56 -3.41 -11.33
N MET A 119 10.83 -3.59 -10.93
CA MET A 119 11.45 -2.82 -9.83
C MET A 119 11.54 -1.31 -10.10
N GLN A 120 11.39 -0.91 -11.37
CA GLN A 120 11.42 0.51 -11.78
C GLN A 120 10.06 1.19 -11.61
N ILE A 121 8.98 0.41 -11.51
CA ILE A 121 7.59 0.89 -11.50
C ILE A 121 6.99 0.83 -10.08
N GLN A 122 7.63 0.05 -9.20
CA GLN A 122 7.19 -0.20 -7.84
C GLN A 122 8.23 0.34 -6.87
N GLU A 123 7.78 1.13 -5.90
CA GLU A 123 8.64 1.75 -4.91
C GLU A 123 8.26 1.27 -3.51
N ILE A 124 9.20 0.58 -2.86
CA ILE A 124 9.06 0.12 -1.48
C ILE A 124 9.98 1.00 -0.64
N PHE A 125 9.37 1.82 0.21
CA PHE A 125 10.10 2.68 1.13
C PHE A 125 10.05 2.09 2.53
N SER A 126 11.21 2.09 3.19
CA SER A 126 11.27 2.18 4.65
C SER A 126 11.39 3.66 5.00
N VAL A 127 10.79 4.07 6.11
CA VAL A 127 10.77 5.49 6.45
C VAL A 127 12.13 5.96 6.91
N ASP A 128 13.10 5.12 7.27
CA ASP A 128 14.44 5.53 7.69
C ASP A 128 15.58 4.66 7.15
N GLY A 129 15.29 3.75 6.23
CA GLY A 129 16.25 2.73 5.77
C GLY A 129 16.34 1.53 6.70
N ASP A 130 15.74 1.60 7.90
CA ASP A 130 15.64 0.50 8.83
C ASP A 130 14.26 -0.18 8.68
N ILE A 131 14.28 -1.50 8.83
CA ILE A 131 13.08 -2.35 8.76
C ILE A 131 12.81 -3.01 10.12
N SER A 132 13.58 -2.67 11.15
CA SER A 132 13.51 -3.27 12.47
C SER A 132 12.14 -3.11 13.15
N ASP A 133 11.46 -1.98 12.90
CA ASP A 133 10.09 -1.73 13.38
C ASP A 133 9.00 -2.26 12.42
N SER A 134 9.43 -2.82 11.29
CA SER A 134 8.58 -3.28 10.20
C SER A 134 7.59 -2.21 9.71
N THR A 135 7.98 -0.94 9.67
CA THR A 135 7.17 0.11 9.02
C THR A 135 7.44 0.12 7.51
N ILE A 136 6.39 0.01 6.71
CA ILE A 136 6.46 0.10 5.25
C ILE A 136 5.49 1.13 4.69
N ILE A 137 5.95 1.81 3.64
CA ILE A 137 5.10 2.56 2.72
C ILE A 137 5.44 2.08 1.32
N VAL A 138 4.48 1.44 0.67
CA VAL A 138 4.65 0.92 -0.69
C VAL A 138 3.81 1.75 -1.63
N ILE A 139 4.44 2.27 -2.68
CA ILE A 139 3.77 2.99 -3.76
C ILE A 139 3.85 2.13 -5.02
N LEU A 140 2.70 1.67 -5.49
CA LEU A 140 2.56 0.86 -6.70
C LEU A 140 2.05 1.73 -7.84
N ASN A 141 2.73 1.66 -8.99
CA ASN A 141 2.34 2.36 -10.23
C ASN A 141 2.11 3.88 -10.05
N ASP A 142 2.88 4.52 -9.17
CA ASP A 142 2.75 5.96 -8.84
C ASP A 142 1.31 6.37 -8.42
N LYS A 143 0.51 5.45 -7.87
CA LYS A 143 -0.89 5.72 -7.50
C LYS A 143 -1.31 5.06 -6.19
N ASP A 144 -1.13 3.76 -6.09
CA ASP A 144 -1.69 2.97 -5.00
C ASP A 144 -0.70 2.92 -3.84
N ILE A 145 -1.15 3.34 -2.66
CA ILE A 145 -0.36 3.40 -1.42
C ILE A 145 -0.84 2.29 -0.50
N ILE A 146 0.09 1.44 -0.07
CA ILE A 146 -0.14 0.45 0.99
C ILE A 146 0.72 0.82 2.20
N LEU A 147 0.11 0.83 3.38
CA LEU A 147 0.72 1.23 4.64
C LEU A 147 0.62 0.08 5.63
N GLU A 148 1.72 -0.24 6.30
CA GLU A 148 1.70 -1.15 7.44
C GLU A 148 2.85 -0.84 8.41
N THR A 149 2.66 -1.16 9.68
CA THR A 149 3.70 -1.04 10.71
C THR A 149 3.43 -2.00 11.88
N LEU A 150 4.50 -2.48 12.52
CA LEU A 150 4.41 -3.17 13.81
C LEU A 150 4.74 -2.24 14.99
N ASP A 151 5.10 -0.98 14.73
CA ASP A 151 5.30 0.04 15.77
C ASP A 151 3.94 0.48 16.36
N PRO A 152 3.64 0.18 17.64
CA PRO A 152 2.37 0.55 18.26
C PRO A 152 2.18 2.07 18.40
N GLU A 153 3.24 2.87 18.29
CA GLU A 153 3.19 4.33 18.38
C GLU A 153 3.07 5.02 17.00
N PHE A 154 3.19 4.24 15.91
CA PHE A 154 3.09 4.67 14.52
C PHE A 154 4.07 5.80 14.16
N LYS A 155 5.24 5.88 14.81
CA LYS A 155 6.18 7.01 14.71
C LYS A 155 6.67 7.18 13.28
N LEU A 156 7.28 6.12 12.74
CA LEU A 156 7.77 6.13 11.37
C LEU A 156 6.62 6.26 10.38
N LEU A 157 5.49 5.59 10.60
CA LEU A 157 4.34 5.71 9.69
C LEU A 157 3.84 7.16 9.56
N LYS A 158 3.75 7.90 10.68
CA LYS A 158 3.39 9.33 10.70
C LYS A 158 4.37 10.18 9.91
N ILE A 159 5.66 9.90 9.98
CA ILE A 159 6.67 10.66 9.24
C ILE A 159 6.57 10.32 7.75
N GLY A 160 6.58 9.02 7.42
CA GLY A 160 6.66 8.55 6.05
C GLY A 160 5.48 8.97 5.19
N ILE A 161 4.25 8.94 5.73
CA ILE A 161 3.06 9.35 4.97
C ILE A 161 3.14 10.81 4.51
N ARG A 162 3.84 11.68 5.26
CA ARG A 162 4.04 13.10 4.92
C ARG A 162 5.11 13.30 3.85
N LEU A 163 5.89 12.27 3.52
CA LEU A 163 6.91 12.31 2.46
C LEU A 163 6.33 11.99 1.08
N ILE A 164 5.13 11.42 1.03
CA ILE A 164 4.49 11.01 -0.21
C ILE A 164 4.24 12.24 -1.09
N ASN A 165 4.58 12.11 -2.38
CA ASN A 165 4.29 13.11 -3.39
C ASN A 165 2.83 12.99 -3.86
N PHE A 166 2.05 14.06 -3.72
CA PHE A 166 0.62 14.09 -4.08
C PHE A 166 0.32 14.91 -5.35
N SER A 167 1.33 15.17 -6.19
CA SER A 167 1.16 15.88 -7.47
C SER A 167 0.23 15.19 -8.46
N LYS A 168 -0.07 13.90 -8.22
CA LYS A 168 -1.10 13.12 -8.88
C LYS A 168 -2.01 12.51 -7.82
N MET A 169 -3.21 12.10 -8.25
CA MET A 169 -4.13 11.35 -7.39
C MET A 169 -3.41 10.14 -6.77
N LYS A 170 -3.54 10.00 -5.45
CA LYS A 170 -3.10 8.82 -4.71
C LYS A 170 -4.27 8.10 -4.08
N MET A 171 -4.16 6.78 -3.94
CA MET A 171 -5.17 5.94 -3.33
C MET A 171 -4.57 5.11 -2.21
N PHE A 172 -4.98 5.34 -0.97
CA PHE A 172 -4.65 4.46 0.15
C PHE A 172 -5.48 3.18 0.03
N MET A 173 -4.79 2.06 -0.22
CA MET A 173 -5.38 0.76 -0.49
C MET A 173 -5.48 -0.06 0.80
N ALA A 174 -6.70 -0.42 1.17
CA ALA A 174 -7.03 -1.25 2.34
C ALA A 174 -6.31 -0.80 3.63
N ALA A 175 -6.15 0.50 3.83
CA ALA A 175 -5.50 1.04 5.02
C ALA A 175 -6.31 0.67 6.26
N LYS A 176 -5.67 0.12 7.30
CA LYS A 176 -6.37 -0.21 8.54
C LYS A 176 -7.07 1.01 9.11
N SER A 177 -8.28 0.82 9.63
CA SER A 177 -9.10 1.93 10.16
C SER A 177 -8.39 2.70 11.28
N ILE A 178 -7.45 2.08 11.99
CA ILE A 178 -6.61 2.74 13.00
C ILE A 178 -5.70 3.83 12.40
N TYR A 179 -5.31 3.72 11.13
CA TYR A 179 -4.50 4.72 10.43
C TYR A 179 -5.31 5.93 9.97
N ARG A 180 -6.65 5.87 10.04
CA ARG A 180 -7.53 6.94 9.54
C ARG A 180 -7.17 8.30 10.09
N LYS A 181 -6.91 8.41 11.40
CA LYS A 181 -6.58 9.68 12.05
C LYS A 181 -5.30 10.29 11.45
N ILE A 182 -4.25 9.48 11.31
CA ILE A 182 -2.96 9.88 10.73
C ILE A 182 -3.14 10.35 9.27
N ILE A 183 -3.93 9.61 8.48
CA ILE A 183 -4.20 9.96 7.08
C ILE A 183 -4.97 11.29 6.98
N MET A 184 -5.99 11.49 7.81
CA MET A 184 -6.81 12.71 7.80
C MET A 184 -6.03 13.95 8.27
N GLU A 185 -5.19 13.82 9.30
CA GLU A 185 -4.27 14.88 9.73
C GLU A 185 -3.32 15.26 8.60
N MET A 186 -2.73 14.28 7.90
CA MET A 186 -1.86 14.54 6.75
C MET A 186 -2.60 15.25 5.59
N ILE A 187 -3.85 14.86 5.31
CA ILE A 187 -4.70 15.51 4.31
C ILE A 187 -4.91 16.99 4.64
N GLU A 188 -5.24 17.30 5.89
CA GLU A 188 -5.44 18.68 6.36
C GLU A 188 -4.15 19.50 6.28
N GLU A 189 -3.05 18.98 6.82
CA GLU A 189 -1.74 19.64 6.83
C GLU A 189 -1.23 19.99 5.43
N LYS A 190 -1.47 19.10 4.46
CA LYS A 190 -1.07 19.29 3.07
C LYS A 190 -2.12 19.99 2.21
N ASN A 191 -3.25 20.40 2.79
CA ASN A 191 -4.38 20.99 2.08
C ASN A 191 -4.82 20.14 0.86
N LEU A 192 -4.87 18.82 1.03
CA LEU A 192 -5.29 17.89 -0.03
C LEU A 192 -6.81 17.84 -0.13
N LYS A 193 -7.29 17.61 -1.35
CA LYS A 193 -8.70 17.31 -1.61
C LYS A 193 -8.97 15.82 -1.41
N LEU A 194 -9.89 15.52 -0.49
CA LEU A 194 -10.47 14.18 -0.33
C LEU A 194 -11.46 13.91 -1.48
N LEU A 195 -11.20 12.88 -2.29
CA LEU A 195 -12.06 12.47 -3.39
C LEU A 195 -13.14 11.49 -2.92
N PHE A 196 -12.76 10.50 -2.11
CA PHE A 196 -13.66 9.52 -1.51
C PHE A 196 -13.02 8.87 -0.29
N GLU A 197 -13.87 8.31 0.58
CA GLU A 197 -13.49 7.44 1.69
C GLU A 197 -14.52 6.30 1.76
N ASP A 198 -14.11 5.09 1.39
CA ASP A 198 -14.94 3.90 1.45
C ASP A 198 -14.50 2.98 2.59
N LYS A 199 -15.45 2.58 3.44
CA LYS A 199 -15.21 1.59 4.49
C LYS A 199 -15.24 0.19 3.90
N THR A 200 -14.24 -0.61 4.26
CA THR A 200 -14.14 -1.99 3.82
C THR A 200 -13.90 -2.91 5.00
N ILE A 201 -14.26 -4.18 4.84
CA ILE A 201 -13.91 -5.25 5.77
C ILE A 201 -13.03 -6.25 5.04
N MET A 202 -11.85 -6.50 5.60
CA MET A 202 -10.99 -7.58 5.15
C MET A 202 -11.53 -8.88 5.71
N VAL A 203 -11.78 -9.84 4.82
CA VAL A 203 -12.15 -11.20 5.18
C VAL A 203 -11.08 -12.17 4.73
N HIS A 204 -10.97 -13.28 5.44
CA HIS A 204 -9.90 -14.28 5.33
C HIS A 204 -10.45 -15.70 5.32
N ILE A 205 -9.79 -16.59 4.57
CA ILE A 205 -9.99 -18.03 4.67
C ILE A 205 -8.63 -18.72 4.74
N LYS A 206 -8.52 -19.73 5.60
CA LYS A 206 -7.31 -20.55 5.71
C LYS A 206 -7.05 -21.30 4.41
N LYS A 207 -5.78 -21.42 4.05
CA LYS A 207 -5.32 -22.19 2.90
C LYS A 207 -5.88 -23.61 2.93
N GLU A 208 -5.83 -24.28 4.09
CA GLU A 208 -6.28 -25.67 4.23
C GLU A 208 -7.77 -25.86 3.92
N ASP A 209 -8.57 -24.82 4.07
CA ASP A 209 -10.00 -24.82 3.73
C ASP A 209 -10.23 -24.34 2.30
N ALA A 210 -9.45 -23.35 1.84
CA ALA A 210 -9.49 -22.83 0.48
C ALA A 210 -9.16 -23.91 -0.57
N VAL A 211 -8.14 -24.74 -0.34
CA VAL A 211 -7.77 -25.83 -1.27
C VAL A 211 -8.85 -26.92 -1.37
N LYS A 212 -9.69 -27.07 -0.34
CA LYS A 212 -10.80 -28.02 -0.30
C LYS A 212 -12.07 -27.51 -0.97
N LEU A 213 -12.09 -26.25 -1.43
CA LEU A 213 -13.25 -25.69 -2.09
C LEU A 213 -13.63 -26.51 -3.32
N GLU A 214 -14.90 -26.91 -3.36
CA GLU A 214 -15.45 -27.67 -4.47
C GLU A 214 -15.87 -26.74 -5.61
N ILE A 215 -15.25 -26.93 -6.78
CA ILE A 215 -15.53 -26.18 -8.01
C ILE A 215 -16.47 -27.00 -8.89
N LYS A 216 -17.77 -26.97 -8.58
CA LYS A 216 -18.81 -27.59 -9.40
C LYS A 216 -19.17 -26.69 -10.57
N THR A 217 -18.78 -27.08 -11.78
CA THR A 217 -19.20 -26.43 -13.03
C THR A 217 -20.30 -27.25 -13.73
N THR A 218 -20.96 -26.65 -14.71
CA THR A 218 -21.85 -27.36 -15.63
C THR A 218 -21.11 -27.68 -16.92
N ASP A 219 -21.61 -28.62 -17.73
CA ASP A 219 -21.02 -28.93 -19.03
C ASP A 219 -20.98 -27.73 -19.99
N LYS A 220 -21.74 -26.66 -19.71
CA LYS A 220 -21.84 -25.44 -20.52
C LYS A 220 -20.80 -24.38 -20.19
N ILE A 221 -20.11 -24.49 -19.05
CA ILE A 221 -19.17 -23.47 -18.58
C ILE A 221 -17.74 -24.02 -18.56
N GLU A 222 -16.83 -23.25 -19.13
CA GLU A 222 -15.40 -23.48 -19.13
C GLU A 222 -14.73 -22.46 -18.19
N ILE A 223 -13.87 -22.93 -17.29
CA ILE A 223 -13.10 -22.07 -16.37
C ILE A 223 -11.65 -22.06 -16.85
N LYS A 224 -11.09 -20.88 -17.08
CA LYS A 224 -9.68 -20.70 -17.48
C LYS A 224 -9.14 -19.36 -16.98
N ASN A 225 -7.84 -19.12 -17.14
CA ASN A 225 -7.25 -17.80 -16.88
C ASN A 225 -7.85 -16.77 -17.85
N LEU A 226 -7.94 -15.52 -17.41
CA LEU A 226 -8.29 -14.41 -18.29
C LEU A 226 -7.18 -14.18 -19.32
N SER A 227 -7.57 -13.66 -20.47
CA SER A 227 -6.68 -13.20 -21.54
C SER A 227 -6.67 -11.67 -21.59
N LEU A 228 -5.65 -11.07 -22.20
CA LEU A 228 -5.57 -9.61 -22.32
C LEU A 228 -6.76 -9.01 -23.08
N SER A 229 -7.36 -9.74 -24.02
CA SER A 229 -8.58 -9.32 -24.73
C SER A 229 -9.84 -9.28 -23.87
N ASP A 230 -9.80 -9.83 -22.65
CA ASP A 230 -10.91 -9.71 -21.70
C ASP A 230 -10.88 -8.37 -20.96
N ALA A 231 -9.76 -7.65 -20.98
CA ALA A 231 -9.55 -6.43 -20.21
C ALA A 231 -10.54 -5.33 -20.58
N GLU A 232 -10.83 -5.14 -21.87
CA GLU A 232 -11.80 -4.14 -22.33
C GLU A 232 -13.18 -4.39 -21.75
N LYS A 233 -13.64 -5.65 -21.79
CA LYS A 233 -14.93 -6.05 -21.23
C LYS A 233 -14.96 -5.78 -19.72
N ILE A 234 -13.95 -6.25 -19.00
CA ILE A 234 -13.86 -6.07 -17.54
C ILE A 234 -13.87 -4.58 -17.20
N ASN A 235 -13.05 -3.77 -17.86
CA ASN A 235 -12.95 -2.33 -17.61
C ASN A 235 -14.27 -1.61 -17.90
N SER A 236 -14.99 -1.97 -18.98
CA SER A 236 -16.24 -1.30 -19.36
C SER A 236 -17.39 -1.42 -18.35
N VAL A 237 -17.35 -2.41 -17.46
CA VAL A 237 -18.40 -2.65 -16.46
C VAL A 237 -17.90 -2.53 -15.02
N TRP A 238 -16.60 -2.25 -14.81
CA TRP A 238 -16.03 -2.14 -13.48
C TRP A 238 -16.53 -0.86 -12.81
N PRO A 239 -17.09 -0.90 -11.57
CA PRO A 239 -17.63 0.29 -10.93
C PRO A 239 -16.61 1.42 -10.71
N PHE A 240 -15.32 1.08 -10.68
CA PHE A 240 -14.20 2.01 -10.49
C PHE A 240 -13.46 2.30 -11.81
N ALA A 241 -14.10 2.03 -12.95
CA ALA A 241 -13.49 2.22 -14.25
C ALA A 241 -13.17 3.69 -14.55
N SER A 242 -12.03 3.88 -15.19
CA SER A 242 -11.51 5.12 -15.77
C SER A 242 -10.81 4.76 -17.09
N PRO A 243 -10.51 5.74 -17.96
CA PRO A 243 -9.65 5.49 -19.12
C PRO A 243 -8.32 4.84 -18.74
N GLU A 244 -7.76 5.19 -17.59
CA GLU A 244 -6.45 4.73 -17.09
C GLU A 244 -6.54 3.35 -16.40
N SER A 245 -7.71 2.93 -15.92
CA SER A 245 -7.83 1.65 -15.20
C SER A 245 -7.67 0.42 -16.08
N ILE A 246 -7.79 0.55 -17.40
CA ILE A 246 -7.59 -0.58 -18.32
C ILE A 246 -6.17 -1.14 -18.20
N ASP A 247 -5.17 -0.28 -18.00
CA ASP A 247 -3.78 -0.71 -17.87
C ASP A 247 -3.55 -1.44 -16.54
N PHE A 248 -4.25 -1.04 -15.47
CA PHE A 248 -4.27 -1.78 -14.21
C PHE A 248 -4.89 -3.17 -14.36
N ILE A 249 -6.01 -3.31 -15.10
CA ILE A 249 -6.61 -4.61 -15.37
C ILE A 249 -5.68 -5.49 -16.22
N ARG A 250 -5.05 -4.95 -17.27
CA ARG A 250 -4.08 -5.66 -18.10
C ARG A 250 -2.85 -6.09 -17.28
N TYR A 251 -2.36 -5.23 -16.41
CA TYR A 251 -1.29 -5.55 -15.46
C TYR A 251 -1.69 -6.72 -14.54
N ALA A 252 -2.87 -6.69 -13.93
CA ALA A 252 -3.35 -7.76 -13.07
C ALA A 252 -3.51 -9.09 -13.83
N ILE A 253 -4.00 -9.07 -15.08
CA ILE A 253 -4.09 -10.27 -15.93
C ILE A 253 -2.70 -10.82 -16.29
N THR A 254 -1.72 -9.94 -16.51
CA THR A 254 -0.37 -10.32 -16.97
C THR A 254 0.46 -10.92 -15.84
N TYR A 255 0.42 -10.31 -14.65
CA TYR A 255 1.38 -10.60 -13.59
C TYR A 255 0.79 -11.33 -12.39
N ASN A 256 -0.53 -11.33 -12.22
CA ASN A 256 -1.22 -11.98 -11.10
C ASN A 256 -2.09 -13.15 -11.58
N LYS A 257 -2.69 -13.87 -10.64
CA LYS A 257 -3.65 -14.94 -10.95
C LYS A 257 -4.99 -14.35 -11.39
N SER A 258 -5.66 -15.05 -12.30
CA SER A 258 -7.00 -14.66 -12.76
C SER A 258 -7.84 -15.89 -13.07
N VAL A 259 -9.16 -15.71 -13.00
CA VAL A 259 -10.14 -16.71 -13.42
C VAL A 259 -11.23 -16.01 -14.21
N GLY A 260 -11.54 -16.58 -15.38
CA GLY A 260 -12.71 -16.27 -16.18
C GLY A 260 -13.59 -17.52 -16.38
N LEU A 261 -14.90 -17.32 -16.32
CA LEU A 261 -15.91 -18.30 -16.67
C LEU A 261 -16.43 -17.96 -18.07
N TYR A 262 -16.36 -18.92 -18.98
CA TYR A 262 -16.76 -18.74 -20.37
C TYR A 262 -17.88 -19.71 -20.72
N GLU A 263 -18.89 -19.23 -21.43
CA GLU A 263 -19.87 -20.12 -22.03
C GLU A 263 -19.24 -20.89 -23.20
N LYS A 264 -19.31 -22.22 -23.19
CA LYS A 264 -18.58 -23.05 -24.18
C LYS A 264 -19.04 -22.84 -25.61
N SER A 265 -20.33 -22.55 -25.83
CA SER A 265 -20.94 -22.37 -27.15
C SER A 265 -20.56 -21.04 -27.80
N SER A 266 -20.71 -19.95 -27.06
CA SER A 266 -20.46 -18.58 -27.57
C SER A 266 -19.02 -18.12 -27.34
N LYS A 267 -18.29 -18.77 -26.44
CA LYS A 267 -16.99 -18.34 -25.90
C LYS A 267 -17.05 -17.00 -25.17
N GLU A 268 -18.23 -16.52 -24.80
CA GLU A 268 -18.40 -15.27 -24.06
C GLU A 268 -17.96 -15.43 -22.60
N LEU A 269 -17.22 -14.43 -22.10
CA LEU A 269 -16.88 -14.30 -20.68
C LEU A 269 -18.13 -13.91 -19.88
N VAL A 270 -18.59 -14.75 -18.95
CA VAL A 270 -19.84 -14.54 -18.19
C VAL A 270 -19.61 -14.17 -16.72
N ALA A 271 -18.44 -14.45 -16.16
CA ALA A 271 -18.02 -13.98 -14.84
C ALA A 271 -16.50 -14.08 -14.69
N TRP A 272 -15.93 -13.31 -13.80
CA TRP A 272 -14.49 -13.27 -13.60
C TRP A 272 -14.10 -12.83 -12.20
N CYS A 273 -12.84 -13.09 -11.85
CA CYS A 273 -12.16 -12.50 -10.71
C CYS A 273 -10.66 -12.46 -10.97
N LEU A 274 -10.01 -11.39 -10.54
CA LEU A 274 -8.56 -11.21 -10.60
C LEU A 274 -7.95 -11.31 -9.20
N GLU A 275 -6.64 -11.42 -9.14
CA GLU A 275 -5.81 -11.27 -7.95
C GLU A 275 -5.07 -9.92 -8.03
N ASN A 276 -4.96 -9.19 -6.92
CA ASN A 276 -4.10 -8.01 -6.81
C ASN A 276 -2.74 -8.34 -6.16
N ASP A 277 -1.92 -7.32 -5.97
CA ASP A 277 -0.55 -7.49 -5.47
C ASP A 277 -0.46 -7.96 -4.00
N CYS A 278 -1.56 -8.00 -3.27
CA CYS A 278 -1.64 -8.56 -1.91
C CYS A 278 -2.21 -9.99 -1.88
N TYR A 279 -2.22 -10.69 -3.02
CA TYR A 279 -2.94 -11.96 -3.22
C TYR A 279 -4.43 -11.90 -2.84
N SER A 280 -5.01 -10.69 -2.89
CA SER A 280 -6.42 -10.45 -2.58
C SER A 280 -7.25 -10.53 -3.84
N LEU A 281 -8.48 -11.05 -3.71
CA LEU A 281 -9.43 -11.03 -4.82
C LEU A 281 -9.76 -9.58 -5.22
N LEU A 282 -9.79 -9.35 -6.53
CA LEU A 282 -9.98 -8.07 -7.20
C LEU A 282 -11.04 -8.20 -8.31
N ALA A 283 -11.88 -7.17 -8.45
CA ALA A 283 -12.84 -7.02 -9.54
C ALA A 283 -13.72 -8.27 -9.79
N LEU A 284 -14.16 -8.93 -8.71
CA LEU A 284 -15.13 -10.02 -8.78
C LEU A 284 -16.44 -9.51 -9.37
N GLN A 285 -16.83 -10.03 -10.53
CA GLN A 285 -18.06 -9.61 -11.19
C GLN A 285 -18.66 -10.73 -12.05
N THR A 286 -19.96 -10.62 -12.28
CA THR A 286 -20.72 -11.44 -13.21
C THR A 286 -21.31 -10.50 -14.24
N ASP A 287 -21.29 -10.92 -15.50
CA ASP A 287 -21.99 -10.23 -16.58
C ASP A 287 -23.49 -10.15 -16.24
N ASP A 288 -24.12 -8.99 -16.47
CA ASP A 288 -25.46 -8.70 -15.97
C ASP A 288 -26.54 -9.64 -16.55
N LYS A 289 -26.39 -10.05 -17.81
CA LYS A 289 -27.22 -11.09 -18.48
C LYS A 289 -27.11 -12.46 -17.81
N ASN A 290 -26.15 -12.63 -16.91
CA ASN A 290 -25.80 -13.89 -16.27
C ASN A 290 -25.94 -13.85 -14.74
N PHE A 291 -26.56 -12.80 -14.19
CA PHE A 291 -26.86 -12.74 -12.77
C PHE A 291 -27.74 -13.88 -12.28
N ARG A 292 -27.61 -14.21 -10.98
CA ARG A 292 -28.38 -15.23 -10.26
C ARG A 292 -28.22 -16.67 -10.79
N LYS A 293 -27.23 -16.92 -11.64
CA LYS A 293 -26.86 -18.28 -12.11
C LYS A 293 -25.78 -18.97 -11.26
N GLY A 294 -25.34 -18.33 -10.17
CA GLY A 294 -24.26 -18.85 -9.31
C GLY A 294 -22.84 -18.62 -9.84
N PHE A 295 -22.66 -17.92 -10.96
CA PHE A 295 -21.33 -17.71 -11.54
C PHE A 295 -20.40 -16.86 -10.69
N GLY A 296 -20.92 -15.85 -9.97
CA GLY A 296 -20.08 -15.06 -9.06
C GLY A 296 -19.45 -15.90 -7.95
N ILE A 297 -20.23 -16.78 -7.30
CA ILE A 297 -19.67 -17.66 -6.25
C ILE A 297 -18.73 -18.72 -6.84
N LEU A 298 -19.00 -19.20 -8.05
CA LEU A 298 -18.12 -20.14 -8.75
C LEU A 298 -16.77 -19.49 -9.11
N ALA A 299 -16.77 -18.27 -9.66
CA ALA A 299 -15.56 -17.51 -9.96
C ALA A 299 -14.75 -17.23 -8.69
N ALA A 300 -15.41 -16.77 -7.62
CA ALA A 300 -14.77 -16.51 -6.33
C ALA A 300 -14.12 -17.78 -5.73
N LYS A 301 -14.84 -18.91 -5.69
CA LYS A 301 -14.27 -20.17 -5.22
C LYS A 301 -13.07 -20.61 -6.07
N ALA A 302 -13.18 -20.50 -7.40
CA ALA A 302 -12.13 -20.93 -8.32
C ALA A 302 -10.84 -20.12 -8.14
N ILE A 303 -10.93 -18.78 -8.05
CA ILE A 303 -9.74 -17.96 -7.80
C ILE A 303 -9.20 -18.16 -6.38
N THR A 304 -10.06 -18.29 -5.37
CA THR A 304 -9.62 -18.56 -3.99
C THR A 304 -8.83 -19.86 -3.90
N LYS A 305 -9.34 -20.93 -4.51
CA LYS A 305 -8.63 -22.21 -4.57
C LYS A 305 -7.31 -22.08 -5.32
N LYS A 306 -7.31 -21.43 -6.48
CA LYS A 306 -6.12 -21.20 -7.31
C LYS A 306 -5.01 -20.44 -6.56
N ILE A 307 -5.36 -19.36 -5.84
CA ILE A 307 -4.42 -18.59 -5.02
C ILE A 307 -3.84 -19.48 -3.92
N ALA A 308 -4.69 -20.20 -3.18
CA ALA A 308 -4.27 -21.07 -2.09
C ALA A 308 -3.34 -22.21 -2.57
N GLU A 309 -3.62 -22.82 -3.72
CA GLU A 309 -2.82 -23.90 -4.29
C GLU A 309 -1.50 -23.40 -4.89
N GLU A 310 -1.52 -22.30 -5.66
CA GLU A 310 -0.34 -21.84 -6.41
C GLU A 310 0.58 -20.92 -5.60
N ARG A 311 0.04 -20.13 -4.65
CA ARG A 311 0.84 -19.27 -3.76
C ARG A 311 1.16 -19.93 -2.42
N ASN A 312 0.45 -21.01 -2.06
CA ASN A 312 0.58 -21.70 -0.77
C ASN A 312 0.35 -20.78 0.45
N VAL A 313 -0.63 -19.87 0.35
CA VAL A 313 -0.99 -18.89 1.39
C VAL A 313 -2.48 -18.93 1.73
N ASP A 314 -2.83 -18.38 2.88
CA ASP A 314 -4.21 -18.03 3.22
C ASP A 314 -4.71 -16.93 2.26
N VAL A 315 -6.02 -16.92 2.00
CA VAL A 315 -6.60 -16.02 0.99
C VAL A 315 -7.42 -14.93 1.66
N ILE A 316 -7.29 -13.70 1.15
CA ILE A 316 -8.00 -12.54 1.65
C ILE A 316 -8.81 -11.84 0.56
N THR A 317 -9.77 -11.02 0.98
CA THR A 317 -10.38 -10.00 0.13
C THR A 317 -10.89 -8.84 0.97
N ASN A 318 -10.91 -7.64 0.39
CA ASN A 318 -11.52 -6.45 1.00
C ASN A 318 -12.89 -6.20 0.37
N ILE A 319 -13.93 -6.11 1.19
CA ILE A 319 -15.30 -5.93 0.75
C ILE A 319 -15.81 -4.59 1.27
N VAL A 320 -16.28 -3.72 0.38
CA VAL A 320 -16.99 -2.47 0.75
C VAL A 320 -18.17 -2.80 1.67
N CYS A 321 -18.29 -2.09 2.79
CA CYS A 321 -19.24 -2.38 3.85
C CYS A 321 -20.70 -2.42 3.36
N GLU A 322 -21.04 -1.62 2.37
CA GLU A 322 -22.37 -1.50 1.76
C GLU A 322 -22.65 -2.64 0.76
N ASN A 323 -21.64 -3.43 0.37
CA ASN A 323 -21.79 -4.53 -0.58
C ASN A 323 -22.25 -5.83 0.10
N TYR A 324 -23.51 -5.85 0.54
CA TYR A 324 -24.13 -7.01 1.20
C TYR A 324 -24.13 -8.28 0.32
N LYS A 325 -24.17 -8.13 -1.01
CA LYS A 325 -24.11 -9.28 -1.93
C LYS A 325 -22.77 -9.99 -1.83
N SER A 326 -21.66 -9.24 -1.88
CA SER A 326 -20.32 -9.82 -1.72
C SER A 326 -20.10 -10.35 -0.31
N LYS A 327 -20.55 -9.65 0.75
CA LYS A 327 -20.46 -10.15 2.13
C LYS A 327 -21.13 -11.53 2.27
N ASN A 328 -22.37 -11.67 1.80
CA ASN A 328 -23.10 -12.93 1.84
C ASN A 328 -22.45 -14.01 0.96
N LEU A 329 -21.85 -13.63 -0.17
CA LEU A 329 -21.13 -14.56 -1.05
C LEU A 329 -19.89 -15.12 -0.35
N PHE A 330 -19.07 -14.27 0.25
CA PHE A 330 -17.83 -14.69 0.91
C PHE A 330 -18.07 -15.46 2.22
N ASP A 331 -19.10 -15.09 2.98
CA ASP A 331 -19.54 -15.88 4.15
C ASP A 331 -19.93 -17.31 3.76
N LYS A 332 -20.69 -17.48 2.65
CA LYS A 332 -21.04 -18.81 2.12
C LYS A 332 -19.85 -19.63 1.64
N ILE A 333 -18.76 -18.99 1.23
CA ILE A 333 -17.51 -19.68 0.85
C ILE A 333 -16.74 -20.14 2.10
N GLY A 334 -16.95 -19.47 3.24
CA GLY A 334 -16.29 -19.78 4.50
C GLY A 334 -15.31 -18.70 4.98
N PHE A 335 -15.25 -17.56 4.31
CA PHE A 335 -14.41 -16.44 4.75
C PHE A 335 -14.91 -15.85 6.08
N LYS A 336 -13.98 -15.36 6.90
CA LYS A 336 -14.25 -14.73 8.19
C LYS A 336 -13.64 -13.32 8.24
N PRO A 337 -14.34 -12.33 8.83
CA PRO A 337 -13.81 -10.98 8.97
C PRO A 337 -12.60 -10.96 9.90
N ILE A 338 -11.57 -10.19 9.54
CA ILE A 338 -10.34 -10.04 10.34
C ILE A 338 -9.99 -8.59 10.63
N ASN A 339 -10.20 -7.65 9.70
CA ASN A 339 -9.84 -6.24 9.89
C ASN A 339 -10.88 -5.29 9.29
N SER A 340 -11.05 -4.12 9.90
CA SER A 340 -11.76 -2.99 9.31
C SER A 340 -10.76 -2.08 8.61
N ASN A 341 -10.98 -1.81 7.33
CA ASN A 341 -10.05 -1.09 6.47
C ASN A 341 -10.75 0.05 5.72
N LEU A 342 -9.97 0.87 5.03
CA LEU A 342 -10.42 2.04 4.30
C LEU A 342 -9.77 2.07 2.90
N TRP A 343 -10.55 2.50 1.92
CA TRP A 343 -10.03 3.05 0.66
C TRP A 343 -10.20 4.55 0.67
N ILE A 344 -9.11 5.28 0.49
CA ILE A 344 -9.11 6.75 0.55
C ILE A 344 -8.42 7.30 -0.69
N GLY A 345 -9.17 8.04 -1.51
CA GLY A 345 -8.63 8.75 -2.67
C GLY A 345 -8.36 10.20 -2.34
N VAL A 346 -7.16 10.68 -2.64
CA VAL A 346 -6.75 12.08 -2.40
C VAL A 346 -6.00 12.65 -3.59
N ILE A 347 -6.06 13.97 -3.75
CA ILE A 347 -5.29 14.71 -4.75
C ILE A 347 -4.93 16.09 -4.19
N GLU A 348 -3.85 16.70 -4.67
CA GLU A 348 -3.54 18.11 -4.41
C GLU A 348 -4.71 19.01 -4.86
N ASN A 349 -4.96 20.09 -4.12
CA ASN A 349 -6.09 21.01 -4.33
C ASN A 349 -5.82 22.06 -5.42
#